data_AF-D6U3S3-F1
#
_entry.id   AF-D6U3S3-F1
#
_cell.length_a   1.000
_cell.length_b   1.000
_cell.length_c   1.000
_cell.angle_alpha   90.00
_cell.angle_beta   90.00
_cell.angle_gamma   90.00
#
_symmetry.space_group_name_H-M   'P 1'
#
loop_
_entity.id
_entity.type
_entity.pdbx_description
1 polymer ?
#
loop_
_entity_poly.entity_id
_entity_poly.type
_entity_poly.pdbx_seq_one_letter_code
_entity_poly.pdbx_strand_id
1 'polypeptide(L)'
;MANLERENLMNESSALRQTLLTRLGHFPEKVAPDAIFGPSMLCNLVPHPFLLTTEEYDSLFPIDGVRSRSEQAQRIYAKQGVPERFRALIFPSGHSFPSEVKAEAYAFLDQWLKPIGSATGHLRLES
;
A
#
# COMPACT_ATOMS: atom_id res chain seq x y z
N MET A 1 -17.53 -7.95 29.17
CA MET A 1 -16.15 -8.51 29.18
C MET A 1 -16.01 -9.70 28.23
N ALA A 2 -16.97 -10.62 28.16
CA ALA A 2 -16.90 -11.81 27.29
C ALA A 2 -16.76 -11.57 25.76
N ASN A 3 -17.25 -10.45 25.21
CA ASN A 3 -17.10 -10.16 23.77
C ASN A 3 -15.68 -9.71 23.40
N LEU A 4 -15.03 -8.93 24.26
CA LEU A 4 -13.69 -8.41 24.01
C LEU A 4 -12.65 -9.54 24.08
N GLU A 5 -12.83 -10.49 25.00
CA GLU A 5 -11.97 -11.68 25.09
C GLU A 5 -12.13 -12.59 23.88
N ARG A 6 -13.36 -12.82 23.40
CA ARG A 6 -13.60 -13.61 22.17
C ARG A 6 -13.00 -12.94 20.95
N GLU A 7 -13.12 -11.62 20.83
CA GLU A 7 -12.57 -10.87 19.71
C GLU A 7 -11.03 -10.88 19.72
N ASN A 8 -10.41 -10.76 20.90
CA ASN A 8 -8.96 -10.94 21.05
C ASN A 8 -8.51 -12.37 20.73
N LEU A 9 -9.21 -13.40 21.21
CA LEU A 9 -8.92 -14.80 20.90
C LEU A 9 -9.05 -15.10 19.40
N MET A 10 -10.02 -14.49 18.72
CA MET A 10 -10.24 -14.66 17.29
C MET A 10 -9.17 -13.93 16.47
N ASN A 11 -8.74 -12.75 16.92
CA ASN A 11 -7.65 -11.99 16.30
C ASN A 11 -6.28 -12.66 16.50
N GLU A 12 -5.99 -13.18 17.70
CA GLU A 12 -4.75 -13.93 17.96
C GLU A 12 -4.71 -15.25 17.18
N SER A 13 -5.84 -15.96 17.08
CA SER A 13 -5.98 -17.16 16.26
C SER A 13 -5.77 -16.87 14.77
N SER A 14 -6.28 -15.74 14.28
CA SER A 14 -6.09 -15.27 12.90
C SER A 14 -4.62 -14.95 12.60
N ALA A 15 -3.95 -14.22 13.51
CA ALA A 15 -2.53 -13.89 13.36
C ALA A 15 -1.62 -15.14 13.42
N LEU A 16 -1.91 -16.08 14.32
CA LEU A 16 -1.19 -17.35 14.44
C LEU A 16 -1.38 -18.21 13.19
N ARG A 17 -2.61 -18.30 12.68
CA ARG A 17 -2.94 -19.00 11.42
C ARG A 17 -2.17 -18.39 10.25
N GLN A 18 -2.19 -17.07 10.12
CA GLN A 18 -1.49 -16.38 9.03
C GLN A 18 0.04 -16.60 9.10
N THR A 19 0.61 -16.60 10.31
CA THR A 19 2.03 -16.88 10.56
C THR A 19 2.40 -18.32 10.19
N LEU A 20 1.57 -19.29 10.56
CA LEU A 20 1.79 -20.71 10.27
C LEU A 20 1.64 -21.01 8.77
N LEU A 21 0.63 -20.44 8.11
CA LEU A 21 0.44 -20.58 6.66
C LEU A 21 1.63 -20.05 5.86
N THR A 22 2.15 -18.89 6.26
CA THR A 22 3.34 -18.29 5.64
C THR A 22 4.60 -19.13 5.87
N ARG A 23 4.77 -19.69 7.07
CA ARG A 23 5.93 -20.54 7.42
C ARG A 23 5.90 -21.92 6.77
N LEU A 24 4.71 -22.46 6.48
CA LEU A 24 4.52 -23.77 5.87
C LEU A 24 4.42 -23.70 4.33
N GLY A 25 4.59 -22.51 3.74
CA GLY A 25 4.50 -22.32 2.28
C GLY A 25 3.09 -22.51 1.72
N HIS A 26 2.05 -22.49 2.58
CA HIS A 26 0.67 -22.64 2.16
C HIS A 26 0.07 -21.24 1.98
N PHE A 27 0.28 -20.67 0.81
CA PHE A 27 -0.36 -19.42 0.42
C PHE A 27 -1.86 -19.68 0.24
N PRO A 28 -2.74 -18.84 0.81
CA PRO A 28 -4.16 -18.99 0.57
C PRO A 28 -4.44 -18.81 -0.93
N GLU A 29 -5.37 -19.60 -1.46
CA GLU A 29 -5.78 -19.51 -2.87
C GLU A 29 -6.29 -18.11 -3.22
N LYS A 30 -6.80 -17.37 -2.23
CA LYS A 30 -7.19 -15.96 -2.31
C LYS A 30 -6.84 -15.21 -1.04
N VAL A 31 -6.33 -13.99 -1.17
CA VAL A 31 -6.14 -13.08 -0.05
C VAL A 31 -7.51 -12.55 0.38
N ALA A 32 -7.77 -12.52 1.69
CA ALA A 32 -8.98 -11.93 2.20
C ALA A 32 -9.06 -10.45 1.74
N PRO A 33 -10.24 -9.92 1.35
CA PRO A 33 -10.36 -8.55 0.84
C PRO A 33 -9.76 -7.50 1.77
N ASP A 34 -9.75 -7.82 3.06
CA ASP A 34 -9.24 -7.00 4.15
C ASP A 34 -7.76 -7.24 4.49
N ALA A 35 -7.02 -7.99 3.68
CA ALA A 35 -5.62 -8.34 3.92
C ALA A 35 -4.64 -7.78 2.87
N ILE A 36 -5.10 -6.93 1.94
CA ILE A 36 -4.24 -6.33 0.89
C ILE A 36 -3.13 -5.45 1.49
N PHE A 37 -3.49 -4.52 2.37
CA PHE A 37 -2.59 -3.87 3.30
C PHE A 37 -3.36 -3.50 4.57
N GLY A 38 -2.73 -3.69 5.73
CA GLY A 38 -3.33 -3.41 7.02
C GLY A 38 -3.46 -1.91 7.33
N PRO A 39 -4.39 -1.49 8.20
CA PRO A 39 -4.56 -0.08 8.57
C PRO A 39 -3.29 0.54 9.18
N SER A 40 -2.52 -0.24 9.95
CA SER A 40 -1.27 0.20 10.56
C SER A 40 -0.19 0.53 9.54
N MET A 41 -0.19 -0.15 8.39
CA MET A 41 0.76 0.13 7.31
C MET A 41 0.54 1.54 6.74
N LEU A 42 -0.71 1.91 6.48
CA LEU A 42 -1.06 3.24 5.95
C LEU A 42 -0.67 4.36 6.91
N CYS A 43 -0.82 4.15 8.22
CA CYS A 43 -0.40 5.13 9.22
C CYS A 43 1.11 5.39 9.19
N ASN A 44 1.92 4.37 8.89
CA ASN A 44 3.38 4.53 8.77
C ASN A 44 3.80 5.11 7.42
N LEU A 45 2.97 4.95 6.38
CA LEU A 45 3.25 5.50 5.06
C LEU A 45 2.93 6.99 4.98
N VAL A 46 1.98 7.51 5.75
CA VAL A 46 1.74 8.96 5.78
C VAL A 46 2.91 9.68 6.48
N PRO A 47 3.37 10.84 5.96
CA PRO A 47 2.89 11.57 4.78
C PRO A 47 3.70 11.27 3.51
N HIS A 48 4.36 10.12 3.43
CA HIS A 48 5.20 9.75 2.30
C HIS A 48 4.36 9.38 1.07
N PRO A 49 4.83 9.71 -0.14
CA PRO A 49 4.16 9.32 -1.37
C PRO A 49 4.05 7.79 -1.53
N PHE A 50 2.85 7.32 -1.84
CA PHE A 50 2.54 5.91 -2.03
C PHE A 50 1.69 5.69 -3.29
N LEU A 51 2.20 4.86 -4.20
CA LEU A 51 1.49 4.40 -5.38
C LEU A 51 1.17 2.90 -5.24
N LEU A 52 -0.11 2.55 -5.35
CA LEU A 52 -0.58 1.17 -5.49
C LEU A 52 -0.85 0.89 -6.97
N THR A 53 -0.17 -0.10 -7.55
CA THR A 53 -0.49 -0.63 -8.89
C THR A 53 -1.05 -2.04 -8.74
N THR A 54 -2.17 -2.32 -9.37
CA THR A 54 -2.89 -3.58 -9.18
C THR A 54 -3.79 -3.90 -10.37
N GLU A 55 -3.96 -5.18 -10.63
CA GLU A 55 -4.67 -5.67 -11.79
C GLU A 55 -6.13 -6.02 -11.47
N GLU A 56 -7.06 -5.70 -12.37
CA GLU A 56 -8.48 -5.96 -12.16
C GLU A 56 -8.82 -7.46 -12.16
N TYR A 57 -8.07 -8.27 -12.91
CA TYR A 57 -8.32 -9.70 -13.08
C TYR A 57 -7.38 -10.59 -12.27
N ASP A 58 -6.74 -10.02 -11.24
CA ASP A 58 -5.92 -10.76 -10.30
C ASP A 58 -6.78 -11.69 -9.43
N SER A 59 -6.56 -13.01 -9.54
CA SER A 59 -7.31 -13.99 -8.76
C SER A 59 -6.89 -14.07 -7.29
N LEU A 60 -5.66 -13.66 -6.97
CA LEU A 60 -5.11 -13.66 -5.61
C LEU A 60 -5.63 -12.45 -4.81
N PHE A 61 -5.83 -11.30 -5.48
CA PHE A 61 -6.27 -10.06 -4.85
C PHE A 61 -7.64 -9.61 -5.37
N PRO A 62 -8.75 -9.96 -4.69
CA PRO A 62 -10.09 -9.56 -5.13
C PRO A 62 -10.23 -8.05 -5.28
N ILE A 63 -10.71 -7.61 -6.45
CA ILE A 63 -10.81 -6.19 -6.81
C ILE A 63 -11.65 -5.35 -5.84
N ASP A 64 -12.67 -5.95 -5.22
CA ASP A 64 -13.50 -5.26 -4.23
C ASP A 64 -12.68 -4.89 -2.97
N GLY A 65 -11.77 -5.78 -2.56
CA GLY A 65 -10.83 -5.53 -1.47
C GLY A 65 -9.85 -4.40 -1.83
N VAL A 66 -9.31 -4.45 -3.05
CA VAL A 66 -8.42 -3.41 -3.59
C VAL A 66 -9.09 -2.04 -3.59
N ARG A 67 -10.31 -1.95 -4.12
CA ARG A 67 -11.08 -0.70 -4.21
C ARG A 67 -11.40 -0.15 -2.83
N SER A 68 -11.94 -0.99 -1.94
CA SER A 68 -12.25 -0.62 -0.55
C SER A 68 -11.02 -0.08 0.19
N ARG A 69 -9.86 -0.70 -0.02
CA ARG A 69 -8.60 -0.29 0.62
C ARG A 69 -7.99 0.96 0.01
N SER A 70 -8.10 1.13 -1.29
CA SER A 70 -7.69 2.36 -1.97
C SER A 70 -8.51 3.55 -1.48
N GLU A 71 -9.82 3.38 -1.29
CA GLU A 71 -10.66 4.43 -0.69
C GLU A 71 -10.25 4.76 0.75
N GLN A 72 -9.95 3.74 1.56
CA GLN A 72 -9.48 3.95 2.93
C GLN A 72 -8.17 4.74 2.96
N ALA A 73 -7.21 4.37 2.13
CA ALA A 73 -5.94 5.08 1.99
C ALA A 73 -6.15 6.53 1.55
N GLN A 74 -6.99 6.77 0.53
CA GLN A 74 -7.32 8.12 0.07
C GLN A 74 -7.89 8.99 1.20
N ARG A 75 -8.79 8.44 2.01
CA ARG A 75 -9.37 9.16 3.16
C ARG A 75 -8.32 9.47 4.23
N ILE A 76 -7.39 8.56 4.50
CA ILE A 76 -6.31 8.77 5.48
C ILE A 76 -5.36 9.88 4.99
N TYR A 77 -4.92 9.83 3.74
CA TYR A 77 -4.05 10.86 3.15
C TYR A 77 -4.73 12.23 3.09
N ALA A 78 -6.03 12.27 2.76
CA ALA A 78 -6.81 13.51 2.76
C ALA A 78 -6.93 14.12 4.16
N LYS A 79 -7.18 13.31 5.19
CA LYS A 79 -7.22 13.76 6.60
C LYS A 79 -5.90 14.35 7.08
N GLN A 80 -4.79 13.96 6.46
CA GLN A 80 -3.44 14.38 6.80
C GLN A 80 -2.94 15.54 5.92
N GLY A 81 -3.83 16.12 5.10
CA GLY A 81 -3.56 17.29 4.28
C GLY A 81 -2.68 17.03 3.06
N VAL A 82 -2.49 15.76 2.68
CA VAL A 82 -1.64 15.36 1.53
C VAL A 82 -2.34 14.37 0.58
N PRO A 83 -3.60 14.63 0.15
CA PRO A 83 -4.36 13.70 -0.69
C PRO A 83 -3.67 13.35 -2.01
N GLU A 84 -2.81 14.22 -2.54
CA GLU A 84 -2.06 14.06 -3.78
C GLU A 84 -0.90 13.05 -3.67
N ARG A 85 -0.50 12.69 -2.44
CA ARG A 85 0.60 11.76 -2.18
C ARG A 85 0.17 10.30 -2.22
N PHE A 86 -1.12 10.01 -2.31
CA PHE A 86 -1.62 8.67 -2.55
C PHE A 86 -2.24 8.56 -3.95
N ARG A 87 -1.93 7.49 -4.66
CA ARG A 87 -2.58 7.13 -5.92
C ARG A 87 -2.77 5.62 -6.00
N ALA A 88 -3.91 5.17 -6.48
CA ALA A 88 -4.15 3.79 -6.86
C ALA A 88 -4.39 3.71 -8.37
N LEU A 89 -3.65 2.83 -9.05
CA LEU A 89 -3.76 2.57 -10.48
C LEU A 89 -4.23 1.12 -10.66
N ILE A 90 -5.49 1.00 -11.07
CA ILE A 90 -6.16 -0.27 -11.37
C ILE A 90 -6.26 -0.42 -12.87
N PHE A 91 -5.81 -1.53 -13.45
CA PHE A 91 -5.79 -1.73 -14.89
C PHE A 91 -6.34 -3.11 -15.31
N PRO A 92 -6.98 -3.22 -16.50
CA PRO A 92 -7.64 -4.44 -16.95
C PRO A 92 -6.63 -5.44 -17.52
N SER A 93 -5.78 -5.99 -16.66
CA SER A 93 -4.84 -7.06 -17.00
C SER A 93 -4.92 -8.20 -15.99
N GLY A 94 -4.21 -9.31 -16.25
CA GLY A 94 -3.83 -10.29 -15.24
C GLY A 94 -2.49 -9.93 -14.61
N HIS A 95 -1.83 -10.87 -13.90
CA HIS A 95 -0.53 -10.69 -13.23
C HIS A 95 0.60 -10.22 -14.18
N SER A 96 0.69 -8.91 -14.41
CA SER A 96 1.59 -8.33 -15.40
C SER A 96 1.82 -6.85 -15.12
N PHE A 97 3.01 -6.36 -15.45
CA PHE A 97 3.37 -4.96 -15.28
C PHE A 97 3.66 -4.34 -16.66
N PRO A 98 2.61 -3.89 -17.39
CA PRO A 98 2.75 -3.40 -18.76
C PRO A 98 3.50 -2.06 -18.82
N SER A 99 3.99 -1.72 -20.00
CA SER A 99 4.80 -0.51 -20.26
C SER A 99 4.12 0.78 -19.82
N GLU A 100 2.81 0.86 -19.97
CA GLU A 100 1.97 2.01 -19.66
C GLU A 100 1.93 2.23 -18.15
N VAL A 101 1.74 1.14 -17.38
CA VAL A 101 1.73 1.19 -15.91
C VAL A 101 3.14 1.46 -15.38
N LYS A 102 4.18 0.92 -16.03
CA LYS A 102 5.59 1.27 -15.74
C LYS A 102 5.85 2.75 -15.91
N ALA A 103 5.37 3.34 -17.01
CA ALA A 103 5.55 4.77 -17.28
C ALA A 103 4.87 5.63 -16.21
N GLU A 104 3.65 5.29 -15.80
CA GLU A 104 2.95 5.96 -14.70
C GLU A 104 3.68 5.81 -13.36
N ALA A 105 4.22 4.62 -13.07
CA ALA A 105 5.02 4.39 -11.87
C ALA A 105 6.28 5.23 -11.86
N TYR A 106 7.00 5.34 -12.98
CA TYR A 106 8.18 6.19 -13.08
C TYR A 106 7.84 7.68 -12.99
N ALA A 107 6.77 8.13 -13.63
CA ALA A 107 6.30 9.51 -13.50
C ALA A 107 5.95 9.86 -12.05
N PHE A 108 5.34 8.92 -11.30
CA PHE A 108 5.08 9.10 -9.88
C PHE A 108 6.38 9.18 -9.06
N LEU A 109 7.37 8.32 -9.35
CA LEU A 109 8.66 8.38 -8.69
C LEU A 109 9.38 9.71 -8.99
N ASP A 110 9.40 10.17 -10.24
CA ASP A 110 10.03 11.44 -10.63
C ASP A 110 9.38 12.65 -9.94
N GLN A 111 8.07 12.61 -9.73
CA GLN A 111 7.34 13.67 -9.01
C GLN A 111 7.81 13.81 -7.56
N TRP A 112 8.17 12.71 -6.90
CA TRP A 112 8.32 12.63 -5.45
C TRP A 112 9.74 12.38 -4.97
N LEU A 113 10.58 11.73 -5.77
CA LEU A 113 11.99 11.50 -5.50
C LEU A 113 12.81 12.60 -6.17
N LYS A 114 13.27 13.56 -5.36
CA LYS A 114 14.23 14.55 -5.84
C LYS A 114 15.61 13.90 -6.00
N PRO A 115 16.37 14.22 -7.07
CA PRO A 115 17.75 13.81 -7.17
C PRO A 115 18.55 14.35 -5.97
N ILE A 116 19.30 13.47 -5.32
CA ILE A 116 20.28 13.86 -4.30
C ILE A 116 21.38 14.64 -5.04
N GLY A 117 21.35 15.97 -4.97
CA GLY A 117 22.27 16.85 -5.68
C GLY A 117 21.76 18.26 -5.99
N SER A 118 20.44 18.51 -5.89
CA SER A 118 19.88 19.87 -6.06
C SER A 118 19.99 20.73 -4.79
N ALA A 119 21.14 20.68 -4.11
CA ALA A 119 21.53 21.73 -3.18
C ALA A 119 22.45 22.69 -3.95
N THR A 120 21.87 23.68 -4.62
CA THR A 120 22.56 24.94 -4.90
C THR A 120 22.78 25.64 -3.55
N GLY A 121 23.68 25.09 -2.74
CA GLY A 121 24.26 25.75 -1.59
C GLY A 121 25.45 26.53 -2.12
N HIS A 122 25.26 27.83 -2.35
CA HIS A 122 26.36 28.76 -2.51
C HIS A 122 27.15 28.74 -1.20
N LEU A 123 28.22 27.94 -1.13
CA LEU A 123 29.17 27.99 -0.02
C LEU A 123 29.90 29.33 -0.14
N ARG A 124 29.37 30.31 0.58
CA ARG A 124 30.05 31.57 0.81
C ARG A 124 31.21 31.29 1.77
N LEU A 125 32.39 31.06 1.19
CA LEU A 125 33.65 31.09 1.92
C LEU A 125 33.94 32.57 2.20
N GLU A 126 33.63 33.03 3.41
CA GLU A 126 34.20 34.29 3.91
C GLU A 126 35.34 33.90 4.85
N SER A 127 36.55 34.24 4.40
CA SER A 127 37.81 34.28 5.14
C SER A 127 37.97 35.62 5.86
#